data_AF-A0A7V3ADK2-F1
#
_entry.id   AF-A0A7V3ADK2-F1
#
_cell.length_a   1.000
_cell.length_b   1.000
_cell.length_c   1.000
_cell.angle_alpha   90.00
_cell.angle_beta   90.00
_cell.angle_gamma   90.00
#
_symmetry.space_group_name_H-M   'P 1'
#
loop_
_entity.id
_entity.type
_entity.pdbx_description
1 polymer ?
#
loop_
_entity_poly.entity_id
_entity_poly.type
_entity_poly.pdbx_seq_one_letter_code
_entity_poly.pdbx_strand_id
1 'polypeptide(L)'
;MCAERHYPPDPLQAAEDRFGRRLRLRHAIYLAAQANGYTGPPFIDSGNLRDALYYAWTVPLTLRASGASTLSLPSILSNLLNKELLEAYQEQDQTWCEIAAIRSVSDFKTVTSHRLLDNMEYEEVAPDGELKHGTLSEETYTPQARTYGRMFVLTRDKIIDDDLGAFDDIRTRLGAGAARKLNSVFWSTFLNHSSFLPSLWAPTSRGQTRRWATTARACRRGLRRFAS
;
A
#
# COMPACT_ATOMS: atom_id res chain seq x y z
N MET A 1 7.98 -35.34 6.75
CA MET A 1 7.43 -34.59 7.90
C MET A 1 6.06 -35.19 8.21
N CYS A 2 5.84 -35.78 9.38
CA CYS A 2 4.56 -36.43 9.69
C CYS A 2 3.51 -35.35 10.01
N ALA A 3 2.48 -35.21 9.16
CA ALA A 3 1.45 -34.18 9.28
C ALA A 3 0.69 -34.22 10.63
N GLU A 4 0.66 -35.40 11.27
CA GLU A 4 0.02 -35.67 12.56
C GLU A 4 0.52 -34.78 13.70
N ARG A 5 1.75 -34.27 13.63
CA ARG A 5 2.33 -33.43 14.70
C ARG A 5 1.73 -32.02 14.76
N HIS A 6 0.97 -31.61 13.75
CA HIS A 6 0.42 -30.25 13.62
C HIS A 6 -1.06 -30.15 14.01
N TYR A 7 -1.71 -31.24 14.41
CA TYR A 7 -3.14 -31.26 14.74
C TYR A 7 -3.39 -31.82 16.15
N PRO A 8 -4.38 -31.27 16.89
CA PRO A 8 -4.79 -31.82 18.18
C PRO A 8 -5.35 -33.25 18.03
N PRO A 9 -5.33 -34.07 19.11
CA PRO A 9 -5.64 -35.50 19.02
C PRO A 9 -7.12 -35.82 18.71
N ASP A 10 -8.04 -34.96 19.12
CA ASP A 10 -9.50 -35.14 18.94
C ASP A 10 -9.93 -35.20 17.45
N PRO A 11 -9.54 -34.24 16.57
CA PRO A 11 -9.83 -34.35 15.14
C PRO A 11 -9.02 -35.45 14.45
N LEU A 12 -7.88 -35.87 15.00
CA LEU A 12 -7.07 -36.96 14.46
C LEU A 12 -7.79 -38.30 14.62
N GLN A 13 -8.33 -38.56 15.82
CA GLN A 13 -9.12 -39.73 16.13
C GLN A 13 -10.41 -39.76 15.29
N ALA A 14 -11.12 -38.63 15.20
CA ALA A 14 -12.34 -38.53 14.39
C ALA A 14 -12.08 -38.77 12.89
N ALA A 15 -10.92 -38.35 12.37
CA ALA A 15 -10.52 -38.62 11.00
C ALA A 15 -10.17 -40.11 10.79
N GLU A 16 -9.48 -40.73 11.75
CA GLU A 16 -9.13 -42.15 11.68
C GLU A 16 -10.38 -43.05 11.74
N ASP A 17 -11.34 -42.73 12.61
CA ASP A 17 -12.61 -43.45 12.73
C ASP A 17 -13.49 -43.30 11.48
N ARG A 18 -13.47 -42.13 10.84
CA ARG A 18 -14.32 -41.82 9.67
C ARG A 18 -13.75 -42.35 8.35
N PHE A 19 -12.44 -42.33 8.17
CA PHE A 19 -11.79 -42.61 6.89
C PHE A 19 -10.93 -43.89 6.88
N GLY A 20 -10.60 -44.41 8.06
CA GLY A 20 -9.75 -45.59 8.23
C GLY A 20 -8.33 -45.40 7.68
N ARG A 21 -7.56 -46.50 7.63
CA ARG A 21 -6.14 -46.48 7.27
C ARG A 21 -5.81 -46.21 5.79
N ARG A 22 -6.80 -46.14 4.87
CA ARG A 22 -6.54 -46.06 3.42
C ARG A 22 -7.57 -45.23 2.65
N LEU A 23 -7.38 -43.92 2.62
CA LEU A 23 -8.03 -43.03 1.63
C LEU A 23 -7.32 -43.13 0.28
N ARG A 24 -8.06 -43.45 -0.77
CA ARG A 24 -7.56 -43.33 -2.15
C ARG A 24 -7.75 -41.90 -2.62
N LEU A 25 -6.79 -41.37 -3.39
CA LEU A 25 -6.82 -39.99 -3.92
C LEU A 25 -8.18 -39.64 -4.56
N ARG A 26 -8.71 -40.51 -5.42
CA ARG A 26 -10.02 -40.32 -6.06
C ARG A 26 -11.18 -40.16 -5.06
N HIS A 27 -11.13 -40.86 -3.94
CA HIS A 27 -12.17 -40.80 -2.92
C HIS A 27 -12.07 -39.50 -2.12
N ALA A 28 -10.84 -39.06 -1.82
CA ALA A 28 -10.61 -37.76 -1.20
C ALA A 28 -11.10 -36.60 -2.09
N ILE A 29 -10.84 -36.66 -3.40
CA ILE A 29 -11.34 -35.68 -4.38
C ILE A 29 -12.86 -35.68 -4.39
N TYR A 30 -13.50 -36.86 -4.42
CA TYR A 30 -14.97 -36.95 -4.40
C TYR A 30 -15.57 -36.33 -3.13
N LEU A 31 -15.01 -36.62 -1.95
CA LEU A 31 -15.49 -36.06 -0.69
C LEU A 31 -15.35 -34.53 -0.63
N ALA A 32 -14.23 -34.00 -1.13
CA ALA A 32 -14.03 -32.56 -1.25
C ALA A 32 -15.04 -31.92 -2.23
N ALA A 33 -15.25 -32.56 -3.38
CA ALA A 33 -16.23 -32.12 -4.37
C ALA A 33 -17.65 -32.13 -3.80
N GLN A 34 -18.03 -33.17 -3.06
CA GLN A 34 -19.35 -33.30 -2.44
C GLN A 34 -19.58 -32.24 -1.36
N ALA A 35 -18.56 -31.94 -0.55
CA ALA A 35 -18.60 -30.83 0.41
C ALA A 35 -18.83 -29.47 -0.28
N ASN A 36 -18.36 -29.33 -1.51
CA ASN A 36 -18.55 -28.15 -2.37
C ASN A 36 -19.79 -28.27 -3.29
N GLY A 37 -20.73 -29.17 -3.01
CA GLY A 37 -22.01 -29.26 -3.71
C GLY A 37 -22.02 -30.06 -5.02
N TYR A 38 -21.02 -30.91 -5.26
CA TYR A 38 -21.03 -31.84 -6.39
C TYR A 38 -22.15 -32.88 -6.27
N THR A 39 -23.01 -32.96 -7.28
CA THR A 39 -24.15 -33.90 -7.35
C THR A 39 -23.92 -35.08 -8.30
N GLY A 40 -22.71 -35.25 -8.82
CA GLY A 40 -22.38 -36.34 -9.73
C GLY A 40 -22.15 -37.70 -9.04
N PRO A 41 -21.89 -38.76 -9.84
CA PRO A 41 -21.72 -40.11 -9.33
C PRO A 41 -20.58 -40.21 -8.29
N PRO A 42 -20.70 -41.13 -7.30
CA PRO A 42 -19.69 -41.32 -6.25
C PRO A 42 -18.37 -41.91 -6.74
N PHE A 43 -18.34 -42.42 -7.97
CA PHE A 43 -17.14 -42.97 -8.59
C PHE A 43 -16.62 -42.02 -9.66
N ILE A 44 -15.35 -41.59 -9.51
CA ILE A 44 -14.69 -40.70 -10.46
C ILE A 44 -13.99 -41.53 -11.56
N ASP A 45 -14.45 -41.35 -12.79
CA ASP A 45 -13.93 -41.89 -14.04
C ASP A 45 -13.43 -40.76 -14.97
N SER A 46 -12.74 -41.12 -16.06
CA SER A 46 -12.24 -40.13 -17.03
C SER A 46 -13.32 -39.20 -17.60
N GLY A 47 -14.58 -39.64 -17.64
CA GLY A 47 -15.72 -38.85 -18.12
C GLY A 47 -16.21 -37.77 -17.14
N ASN A 48 -16.09 -37.97 -15.83
CA ASN A 48 -16.58 -37.03 -14.81
C ASN A 48 -15.45 -36.44 -13.93
N LEU A 49 -14.20 -36.88 -14.15
CA LEU A 49 -13.01 -36.42 -13.45
C LEU A 49 -12.86 -34.90 -13.52
N ARG A 50 -13.09 -34.30 -14.69
CA ARG A 50 -12.94 -32.86 -14.87
C ARG A 50 -13.90 -32.07 -13.99
N ASP A 51 -15.16 -32.49 -13.94
CA ASP A 51 -16.18 -31.85 -13.10
C ASP A 51 -15.88 -32.08 -11.62
N ALA A 52 -15.54 -33.32 -11.22
CA ALA A 52 -15.21 -33.61 -9.84
C ALA A 52 -13.98 -32.84 -9.34
N LEU A 53 -12.92 -32.70 -10.17
CA LEU A 53 -11.75 -31.87 -9.86
C LEU A 53 -12.13 -30.38 -9.74
N TYR A 54 -12.98 -29.88 -10.64
CA TYR A 54 -13.45 -28.50 -10.60
C TYR A 54 -14.17 -28.20 -9.28
N TYR A 55 -15.15 -29.01 -8.88
CA TYR A 55 -15.85 -28.82 -7.61
C TYR A 55 -14.96 -29.08 -6.38
N ALA A 56 -13.99 -30.00 -6.44
CA ALA A 56 -13.10 -30.26 -5.30
C ALA A 56 -12.17 -29.07 -4.97
N TRP A 57 -11.69 -28.35 -5.99
CA TRP A 57 -10.73 -27.26 -5.82
C TRP A 57 -11.34 -25.85 -5.93
N THR A 58 -12.58 -25.72 -6.38
CA THR A 58 -13.27 -24.44 -6.46
C THR A 58 -14.45 -24.39 -5.50
N VAL A 59 -14.54 -23.31 -4.73
CA VAL A 59 -15.70 -23.01 -3.88
C VAL A 59 -16.87 -22.72 -4.82
N PRO A 60 -18.07 -23.30 -4.63
CA PRO A 60 -19.16 -23.22 -5.60
C PRO A 60 -19.74 -21.79 -5.65
N LEU A 61 -19.23 -20.97 -6.56
CA LEU A 61 -20.00 -19.88 -7.12
C LEU A 61 -20.76 -20.46 -8.31
N THR A 62 -22.03 -20.80 -8.11
CA THR A 62 -22.90 -21.34 -9.17
C THR A 62 -23.01 -20.35 -10.31
N LEU A 63 -22.24 -20.56 -11.37
CA LEU A 63 -22.28 -19.75 -12.58
C LEU A 63 -22.25 -20.68 -13.80
N ARG A 64 -23.38 -21.36 -14.02
CA ARG A 64 -23.73 -21.89 -15.34
C ARG A 64 -24.14 -20.70 -16.21
N ALA A 65 -23.17 -20.08 -16.89
CA ALA A 65 -23.43 -19.16 -17.97
C ALA A 65 -22.80 -19.71 -19.25
N SER A 66 -23.64 -20.36 -20.05
CA SER A 66 -23.42 -20.47 -21.50
C SER A 66 -23.39 -19.05 -22.08
N GLY A 67 -22.24 -18.61 -22.56
CA GLY A 67 -22.09 -17.38 -23.37
C GLY A 67 -21.24 -16.29 -22.70
N ALA A 68 -20.08 -16.03 -23.32
CA ALA A 68 -19.23 -14.85 -23.19
C ALA A 68 -18.72 -14.46 -21.77
N SER A 69 -17.49 -14.90 -21.45
CA SER A 69 -16.43 -14.20 -20.70
C SER A 69 -16.77 -12.97 -19.84
N THR A 70 -17.68 -13.05 -18.86
CA THR A 70 -18.05 -11.82 -18.10
C THR A 70 -18.11 -11.90 -16.58
N LEU A 71 -17.88 -13.04 -15.90
CA LEU A 71 -18.16 -13.08 -14.45
C LEU A 71 -17.06 -13.64 -13.53
N SER A 72 -15.87 -13.97 -14.03
CA SER A 72 -14.70 -14.30 -13.20
C SER A 72 -13.57 -13.27 -13.24
N LEU A 73 -13.64 -12.29 -14.14
CA LEU A 73 -12.60 -11.28 -14.33
C LEU A 73 -12.63 -10.06 -13.40
N PRO A 74 -13.70 -9.68 -12.66
CA PRO A 74 -13.63 -8.50 -11.80
C PRO A 74 -12.52 -8.61 -10.73
N SER A 75 -12.35 -9.79 -10.12
CA SER A 75 -11.31 -10.01 -9.11
C SER A 75 -9.91 -10.07 -9.72
N ILE A 76 -9.75 -10.73 -10.87
CA ILE A 76 -8.46 -10.84 -11.55
C ILE A 76 -8.03 -9.48 -12.10
N LEU A 77 -8.93 -8.75 -12.76
CA LEU A 77 -8.67 -7.41 -13.26
C LEU A 77 -8.43 -6.45 -12.11
N SER A 78 -9.17 -6.52 -11.00
CA SER A 78 -8.88 -5.69 -9.83
C SER A 78 -7.48 -5.97 -9.25
N ASN A 79 -7.08 -7.23 -9.14
CA ASN A 79 -5.75 -7.58 -8.65
C ASN A 79 -4.64 -7.17 -9.61
N LEU A 80 -4.85 -7.29 -10.93
CA LEU A 80 -3.92 -6.82 -11.95
C LEU A 80 -3.80 -5.30 -11.91
N LEU A 81 -4.94 -4.59 -11.98
CA LEU A 81 -5.00 -3.14 -11.89
C LEU A 81 -4.30 -2.62 -10.63
N ASN A 82 -4.52 -3.25 -9.47
CA ASN A 82 -3.85 -2.85 -8.24
C ASN A 82 -2.32 -2.98 -8.32
N LYS A 83 -1.81 -4.02 -9.01
CA LYS A 83 -0.37 -4.22 -9.20
C LYS A 83 0.22 -3.20 -10.17
N GLU A 84 -0.39 -3.04 -11.34
CA GLU A 84 0.05 -2.09 -12.36
C GLU A 84 0.00 -0.64 -11.84
N LEU A 85 -1.06 -0.28 -11.10
CA LEU A 85 -1.17 1.04 -10.46
C LEU A 85 -0.10 1.25 -9.40
N LEU A 86 0.23 0.22 -8.63
CA LEU A 86 1.27 0.30 -7.62
C LEU A 86 2.66 0.45 -8.25
N GLU A 87 2.94 -0.30 -9.31
CA GLU A 87 4.21 -0.21 -10.05
C GLU A 87 4.40 1.19 -10.64
N ALA A 88 3.38 1.71 -11.35
CA ALA A 88 3.43 3.06 -11.91
C ALA A 88 3.51 4.16 -10.82
N TYR A 89 2.96 3.91 -9.63
CA TYR A 89 3.10 4.79 -8.48
C TYR A 89 4.54 4.78 -7.91
N GLN A 90 5.18 3.61 -7.87
CA GLN A 90 6.55 3.44 -7.38
C GLN A 90 7.61 3.95 -8.35
N GLU A 91 7.32 4.00 -9.65
CA GLU A 91 8.25 4.51 -10.68
C GLU A 91 8.53 6.02 -10.54
N GLN A 92 7.58 6.79 -9.99
CA GLN A 92 7.79 8.22 -9.75
C GLN A 92 8.71 8.45 -8.56
N ASP A 93 9.53 9.50 -8.64
CA ASP A 93 10.48 9.84 -7.57
C ASP A 93 9.78 10.07 -6.21
N GLN A 94 10.27 9.40 -5.17
CA GLN A 94 9.76 9.48 -3.78
C GLN A 94 10.80 10.02 -2.81
N THR A 95 11.62 10.98 -3.24
CA THR A 95 12.60 11.72 -2.41
C THR A 95 12.04 12.28 -1.09
N TRP A 96 10.73 12.54 -1.00
CA TRP A 96 10.09 12.99 0.24
C TRP A 96 10.14 11.97 1.37
N CYS A 97 10.27 10.66 1.07
CA CYS A 97 10.39 9.59 2.06
C CYS A 97 11.69 9.69 2.88
N GLU A 98 12.73 10.31 2.35
CA GLU A 98 14.01 10.50 3.06
C GLU A 98 13.92 11.58 4.15
N ILE A 99 12.99 12.52 3.99
CA ILE A 99 12.88 13.72 4.83
C ILE A 99 11.67 13.64 5.77
N ALA A 100 10.63 12.88 5.39
CA ALA A 100 9.37 12.84 6.11
C ALA A 100 8.98 11.42 6.56
N ALA A 101 8.48 11.32 7.78
CA ALA A 101 7.92 10.09 8.32
C ALA A 101 6.44 9.94 7.92
N ILE A 102 6.04 8.73 7.53
CA ILE A 102 4.64 8.38 7.22
C ILE A 102 3.93 8.02 8.53
N ARG A 103 2.77 8.66 8.78
CA ARG A 103 1.90 8.35 9.93
C ARG A 103 0.50 8.00 9.45
N SER A 104 -0.07 6.93 9.98
CA SER A 104 -1.48 6.58 9.75
C SER A 104 -2.41 7.47 10.58
N VAL A 105 -3.48 7.96 9.97
CA VAL A 105 -4.55 8.70 10.65
C VAL A 105 -5.85 7.93 10.47
N SER A 106 -6.59 7.71 11.56
CA SER A 106 -7.85 6.95 11.55
C SER A 106 -9.06 7.78 11.09
N ASP A 107 -9.00 9.10 11.17
CA ASP A 107 -10.07 10.01 10.76
C ASP A 107 -9.57 11.23 9.97
N PHE A 108 -10.51 12.03 9.43
CA PHE A 108 -10.21 13.26 8.67
C PHE A 108 -10.21 14.52 9.55
N LYS A 109 -10.17 14.38 10.88
CA LYS A 109 -10.15 15.53 11.79
C LYS A 109 -8.73 16.10 11.86
N THR A 110 -8.66 17.36 12.29
CA THR A 110 -7.38 17.99 12.60
C THR A 110 -6.76 17.29 13.80
N VAL A 111 -5.58 16.69 13.61
CA VAL A 111 -4.81 16.09 14.70
C VAL A 111 -3.86 17.15 15.20
N THR A 112 -3.89 17.48 16.50
CA THR A 112 -2.88 18.33 17.13
C THR A 112 -1.71 17.46 17.57
N SER A 113 -0.54 17.68 16.99
CA SER A 113 0.71 17.05 17.42
C SER A 113 1.64 18.09 17.99
N HIS A 114 2.12 17.84 19.20
CA HIS A 114 3.03 18.69 19.92
C HIS A 114 4.45 18.14 19.77
N ARG A 115 5.41 19.00 19.42
CA ARG A 115 6.83 18.66 19.42
C ARG A 115 7.52 19.52 20.47
N LEU A 116 8.29 18.86 21.32
CA LEU A 116 9.20 19.52 22.24
C LEU A 116 10.46 19.93 21.45
N LEU A 117 10.71 21.23 21.41
CA LEU A 117 11.97 21.81 20.99
C LEU A 117 12.81 21.93 22.24
N ASP A 118 13.73 20.99 22.42
CA ASP A 118 14.68 21.04 23.53
C ASP A 118 16.08 21.23 22.98
N ASN A 119 16.80 22.19 23.55
CA ASN A 119 18.21 22.41 23.27
C ASN A 119 19.02 21.72 24.39
N MET A 120 18.85 20.39 24.53
CA MET A 120 19.56 19.55 25.51
C MET A 120 21.01 19.26 25.10
N GLU A 121 21.70 20.24 24.51
CA GLU A 121 23.14 20.07 24.34
C GLU A 121 23.78 20.12 25.73
N TYR A 122 24.45 19.04 26.12
CA TYR A 122 25.09 18.95 27.43
C TYR A 122 26.21 19.99 27.50
N GLU A 123 26.08 20.95 28.41
CA GLU A 123 27.15 21.88 28.72
C GLU A 123 28.16 21.24 29.69
N GLU A 124 29.42 21.63 29.59
CA GLU A 124 30.47 21.18 30.52
C GLU A 124 30.15 21.66 31.94
N VAL A 125 30.12 20.71 32.88
CA VAL A 125 29.80 20.98 34.28
C VAL A 125 30.98 21.70 34.93
N ALA A 126 30.73 22.89 35.47
CA ALA A 126 31.75 23.62 36.22
C ALA A 126 32.17 22.83 37.48
N PRO A 127 33.40 23.03 38.01
CA PRO A 127 33.90 22.30 39.17
C PRO A 127 33.04 22.41 40.44
N ASP A 128 32.17 23.42 40.51
CA ASP A 128 31.20 23.65 41.60
C ASP A 128 29.92 22.77 41.50
N GLY A 129 29.76 21.99 40.42
CA GLY A 129 28.67 21.02 40.31
C GLY A 129 27.30 21.59 39.98
N GLU A 130 27.18 22.87 39.62
CA GLU A 130 25.91 23.46 39.20
C GLU A 130 25.51 23.00 37.78
N LEU A 131 24.41 22.24 37.71
CA LEU A 131 23.78 21.82 36.45
C LEU A 131 22.82 22.92 35.97
N LYS A 132 23.03 23.43 34.75
CA LYS A 132 22.10 24.41 34.17
C LYS A 132 20.79 23.74 33.76
N HIS A 133 19.68 24.41 34.07
CA HIS A 133 18.35 23.93 33.70
C HIS A 133 18.07 24.19 32.22
N GLY A 134 17.70 23.15 31.47
CA GLY A 134 17.27 23.28 30.08
C GLY A 134 15.90 23.94 29.98
N THR A 135 15.73 24.83 29.02
CA THR A 135 14.43 25.44 28.72
C THR A 135 13.72 24.65 27.63
N LEU A 136 12.59 24.04 27.98
CA LEU A 136 11.75 23.29 27.04
C LEU A 136 10.78 24.26 26.34
N SER A 137 10.80 24.29 25.00
CA SER A 137 9.80 25.01 24.20
C SER A 137 8.90 24.02 23.47
N GLU A 138 7.65 24.41 23.22
CA GLU A 138 6.65 23.55 22.59
C GLU A 138 6.19 24.16 21.27
N GLU A 139 6.23 23.38 20.19
CA GLU A 139 5.68 23.74 18.88
C GLU A 139 4.49 22.85 18.56
N THR A 140 3.35 23.47 18.22
CA THR A 140 2.10 22.76 17.89
C THR A 140 1.92 22.71 16.38
N TYR A 141 1.66 21.51 15.85
CA TYR A 141 1.32 21.27 14.45
C TYR A 141 -0.09 20.68 14.34
N THR A 142 -0.84 21.10 13.33
CA THR A 142 -2.22 20.63 13.10
C THR A 142 -2.41 20.01 11.72
N PRO A 143 -1.81 18.84 11.44
CA PRO A 143 -2.07 18.11 10.19
C PRO A 143 -3.53 17.66 10.06
N GLN A 144 -4.04 17.69 8.83
CA GLN A 144 -5.37 17.17 8.47
C GLN A 144 -5.28 16.35 7.17
N ALA A 145 -5.87 15.16 7.17
CA ALA A 145 -5.98 14.34 5.97
C ALA A 145 -7.03 14.92 5.00
N ARG A 146 -6.75 14.87 3.69
CA ARG A 146 -7.68 15.29 2.63
C ARG A 146 -7.76 14.21 1.55
N THR A 147 -8.96 13.98 1.03
CA THR A 147 -9.20 12.98 -0.02
C THR A 147 -8.93 13.56 -1.41
N TYR A 148 -8.13 12.85 -2.20
CA TYR A 148 -7.90 13.13 -3.62
C TYR A 148 -8.30 11.91 -4.43
N GLY A 149 -9.04 12.11 -5.52
CA GLY A 149 -9.48 11.02 -6.38
C GLY A 149 -9.76 11.48 -7.81
N ARG A 150 -9.66 10.54 -8.75
CA ARG A 150 -10.08 10.69 -10.14
C ARG A 150 -10.77 9.40 -10.58
N MET A 151 -11.86 9.54 -11.34
CA MET A 151 -12.62 8.41 -11.86
C MET A 151 -12.55 8.42 -13.40
N PHE A 152 -12.30 7.25 -13.98
CA PHE A 152 -12.35 7.03 -15.42
C PHE A 152 -13.49 6.07 -15.73
N VAL A 153 -14.30 6.42 -16.73
CA VAL A 153 -15.44 5.61 -17.18
C VAL A 153 -15.12 5.03 -18.54
N LEU A 154 -15.16 3.72 -18.64
CA LEU A 154 -14.99 2.97 -19.88
C LEU A 154 -16.34 2.53 -20.38
N THR A 155 -16.64 2.89 -21.63
CA THR A 155 -17.80 2.37 -22.35
C THR A 155 -17.41 1.10 -23.08
N ARG A 156 -18.39 0.25 -23.40
CA ARG A 156 -18.15 -1.01 -24.11
C ARG A 156 -17.39 -0.81 -25.43
N ASP A 157 -17.76 0.22 -26.19
CA ASP A 157 -17.12 0.51 -27.48
C ASP A 157 -15.65 0.84 -27.31
N LYS A 158 -15.28 1.61 -26.26
CA LYS A 158 -13.87 1.92 -25.93
C LYS A 158 -13.04 0.70 -25.50
N ILE A 159 -13.68 -0.37 -25.08
CA ILE A 159 -13.01 -1.62 -24.72
C ILE A 159 -12.83 -2.49 -25.97
N ILE A 160 -13.80 -2.47 -26.89
CA ILE A 160 -13.77 -3.28 -28.11
C ILE A 160 -12.84 -2.65 -29.14
N ASP A 161 -12.87 -1.33 -29.30
CA ASP A 161 -12.10 -0.59 -30.31
C ASP A 161 -10.69 -0.21 -29.80
N ASP A 162 -10.19 -0.83 -28.72
CA ASP A 162 -8.87 -0.55 -28.14
C ASP A 162 -7.73 -1.28 -28.84
N ASP A 163 -7.61 -1.08 -30.15
CA ASP A 163 -6.57 -1.72 -30.96
C ASP A 163 -5.16 -1.16 -30.67
N LEU A 164 -5.08 -0.01 -30.00
CA LEU A 164 -3.84 0.73 -29.71
C LEU A 164 -3.35 0.57 -28.26
N GLY A 165 -4.06 -0.21 -27.43
CA GLY A 165 -3.68 -0.44 -26.02
C GLY A 165 -3.80 0.81 -25.14
N ALA A 166 -4.70 1.74 -25.49
CA ALA A 166 -4.94 2.95 -24.73
C ALA A 166 -5.47 2.65 -23.32
N PHE A 167 -6.13 1.52 -23.11
CA PHE A 167 -6.58 1.11 -21.78
C PHE A 167 -5.42 0.81 -20.82
N ASP A 168 -4.34 0.20 -21.31
CA ASP A 168 -3.17 -0.08 -20.48
C ASP A 168 -2.44 1.23 -20.10
N ASP A 169 -2.34 2.18 -21.02
CA ASP A 169 -1.75 3.50 -20.77
C ASP A 169 -2.53 4.30 -19.70
N ILE A 170 -3.88 4.21 -19.68
CA ILE A 170 -4.71 4.86 -18.66
C ILE A 170 -4.35 4.38 -17.25
N ARG A 171 -4.03 3.09 -17.08
CA ARG A 171 -3.68 2.53 -15.76
C ARG A 171 -2.37 3.12 -15.28
N THR A 172 -1.33 3.06 -16.11
CA THR A 172 -0.01 3.62 -15.78
C THR A 172 -0.10 5.11 -15.47
N ARG A 173 -0.86 5.87 -16.28
CA ARG A 173 -1.06 7.31 -16.06
C ARG A 173 -1.82 7.61 -14.77
N LEU A 174 -2.78 6.78 -14.38
CA LEU A 174 -3.52 6.97 -13.13
C LEU A 174 -2.61 6.73 -11.92
N GLY A 175 -1.79 5.68 -11.92
CA GLY A 175 -0.82 5.38 -10.87
C GLY A 175 0.25 6.48 -10.74
N ALA A 176 0.88 6.85 -11.86
CA ALA A 176 1.87 7.93 -11.90
C ALA A 176 1.25 9.30 -11.52
N GLY A 177 0.01 9.55 -11.93
CA GLY A 177 -0.73 10.76 -11.58
C GLY A 177 -0.98 10.90 -10.07
N ALA A 178 -1.24 9.80 -9.38
CA ALA A 178 -1.40 9.79 -7.93
C ALA A 178 -0.09 10.16 -7.21
N ALA A 179 1.04 9.57 -7.61
CA ALA A 179 2.36 9.89 -7.06
C ALA A 179 2.75 11.35 -7.33
N ARG A 180 2.54 11.86 -8.55
CA ARG A 180 2.78 13.28 -8.88
C ARG A 180 1.96 14.23 -8.03
N LYS A 181 0.69 13.90 -7.75
CA LYS A 181 -0.16 14.74 -6.91
C LYS A 181 0.35 14.75 -5.47
N LEU A 182 0.77 13.60 -4.94
CA LEU A 182 1.35 13.51 -3.60
C LEU A 182 2.63 14.33 -3.50
N ASN A 183 3.55 14.22 -4.46
CA ASN A 183 4.77 15.02 -4.53
C ASN A 183 4.46 16.52 -4.57
N SER A 184 3.52 16.94 -5.43
CA SER A 184 3.11 18.34 -5.53
C SER A 184 2.58 18.89 -4.21
N VAL A 185 1.73 18.13 -3.52
CA VAL A 185 1.19 18.53 -2.21
C VAL A 185 2.32 18.61 -1.18
N PHE A 186 3.16 17.58 -1.07
CA PHE A 186 4.29 17.56 -0.15
C PHE A 186 5.22 18.75 -0.35
N TRP A 187 5.76 18.94 -1.56
CA TRP A 187 6.73 20.00 -1.83
C TRP A 187 6.12 21.39 -1.70
N SER A 188 4.85 21.56 -2.08
CA SER A 188 4.16 22.84 -1.87
C SER A 188 3.99 23.17 -0.38
N THR A 189 3.63 22.20 0.46
CA THR A 189 3.52 22.40 1.92
C THR A 189 4.88 22.61 2.56
N PHE A 190 5.88 21.80 2.18
CA PHE A 190 7.24 21.86 2.72
C PHE A 190 7.93 23.20 2.42
N LEU A 191 7.86 23.67 1.17
CA LEU A 191 8.49 24.91 0.75
C LEU A 191 7.76 26.17 1.24
N ASN A 192 6.46 26.06 1.52
CA ASN A 192 5.67 27.18 2.02
C ASN A 192 5.78 27.33 3.55
N HIS A 193 6.47 26.41 4.23
CA HIS A 193 6.72 26.52 5.66
C HIS A 193 7.80 27.58 5.93
N SER A 194 7.33 28.80 6.18
CA SER A 194 8.13 30.02 6.31
C SER A 194 9.06 30.04 7.52
N SER A 195 8.80 29.23 8.56
CA SER A 195 9.63 29.10 9.75
C SER A 195 10.70 28.02 9.63
N PHE A 196 10.43 26.92 8.92
CA PHE A 196 11.37 25.80 8.78
C PHE A 196 12.49 26.07 7.79
N LEU A 197 12.19 26.71 6.64
CA LEU A 197 13.24 26.97 5.67
C LEU A 197 14.35 27.84 6.30
N PRO A 198 14.07 28.99 6.95
CA PRO A 198 15.08 29.79 7.64
C PRO A 198 15.91 29.04 8.68
N SER A 199 15.34 28.12 9.46
CA SER A 199 16.12 27.38 10.46
C SER A 199 17.00 26.29 9.85
N LEU A 200 16.61 25.70 8.71
CA LEU A 200 17.43 24.72 8.00
C LEU A 200 18.71 25.34 7.38
N TRP A 201 18.62 26.59 6.89
CA TRP A 201 19.77 27.31 6.33
C TRP A 201 20.35 28.37 7.27
N ALA A 202 19.82 28.51 8.49
CA ALA A 202 20.40 29.38 9.50
C ALA A 202 21.77 28.83 9.88
N PRO A 203 22.86 29.62 9.78
CA PRO A 203 24.16 29.17 10.21
C PRO A 203 24.12 28.94 11.72
N THR A 204 24.20 27.66 12.14
CA THR A 204 24.44 27.29 13.53
C THR A 204 25.84 27.76 13.91
N SER A 205 25.89 28.71 14.85
CA SER A 205 27.10 29.33 15.41
C SER A 205 27.95 30.19 14.43
N ARG A 206 28.01 31.49 14.76
CA ARG A 206 28.92 32.62 14.44
C ARG A 206 30.14 32.51 13.47
N GLY A 207 30.27 31.54 12.57
CA GLY A 207 31.51 31.33 11.79
C GLY A 207 31.43 31.35 10.25
N GLN A 208 30.25 31.36 9.63
CA GLN A 208 30.13 31.13 8.17
C GLN A 208 29.30 32.22 7.46
N THR A 209 29.65 33.50 7.64
CA THR A 209 28.96 34.60 6.94
C THR A 209 29.75 35.06 5.71
N ARG A 210 29.23 34.73 4.51
CA ARG A 210 29.16 35.60 3.30
C ARG A 210 29.00 34.83 1.97
N ARG A 211 29.32 33.53 1.89
CA ARG A 211 29.26 32.79 0.61
C ARG A 211 27.90 32.14 0.31
N TRP A 212 27.10 31.84 1.34
CA TRP A 212 25.86 31.06 1.21
C TRP A 212 24.58 31.88 0.95
N ALA A 213 24.60 33.19 1.25
CA ALA A 213 23.46 34.08 1.00
C ALA A 213 23.18 34.29 -0.50
N THR A 214 24.20 34.19 -1.34
CA THR A 214 24.09 34.33 -2.81
C THR A 214 23.49 33.07 -3.44
N THR A 215 23.82 31.89 -2.92
CA THR A 215 23.30 30.58 -3.38
C THR A 215 21.84 30.36 -2.99
N ALA A 216 21.42 30.79 -1.79
CA ALA A 216 20.02 30.70 -1.36
C ALA A 216 19.07 31.54 -2.25
N ARG A 217 19.54 32.71 -2.73
CA ARG A 217 18.80 33.57 -3.64
C ARG A 217 18.71 32.98 -5.06
N ALA A 218 19.74 32.24 -5.49
CA ALA A 218 19.77 31.52 -6.75
C ALA A 218 18.81 30.31 -6.76
N CYS A 219 18.77 29.53 -5.66
CA CYS A 219 17.84 28.40 -5.53
C CYS A 219 16.37 28.86 -5.52
N ARG A 220 16.06 29.94 -4.80
CA ARG A 220 14.71 30.54 -4.79
C ARG A 220 14.28 31.10 -6.16
N ARG A 221 15.23 31.53 -7.01
CA ARG A 221 14.97 31.92 -8.41
C ARG A 221 14.84 30.71 -9.35
N GLY A 222 15.61 29.65 -9.13
CA GLY A 222 15.51 28.40 -9.89
C GLY A 222 14.15 27.72 -9.73
N LEU A 223 13.61 27.69 -8.51
CA LEU A 223 12.31 27.06 -8.23
C LEU A 223 11.10 27.80 -8.82
N ARG A 224 11.15 29.13 -9.00
CA ARG A 224 10.07 29.87 -9.68
C ARG A 224 9.92 29.48 -11.15
N ARG A 225 10.97 28.91 -11.77
CA ARG A 225 10.92 28.36 -13.13
C ARG A 225 10.41 26.91 -13.18
N PHE A 226 10.35 26.23 -12.04
CA PHE A 226 9.86 24.84 -11.94
C PHE A 226 8.36 24.77 -11.60
N ALA A 227 7.82 25.86 -11.06
CA ALA A 227 6.41 25.98 -10.64
C ALA A 227 5.52 26.74 -11.66
N SER A 228 6.04 27.05 -12.86
CA SER A 228 5.31 27.66 -13.99
C SER A 228 5.03 26.65 -15.08
#